data_AF-A0A7V6TKN8-F1
#
_entry.id   AF-A0A7V6TKN8-F1
#
_cell.length_a   1.000
_cell.length_b   1.000
_cell.length_c   1.000
_cell.angle_alpha   90.00
_cell.angle_beta   90.00
_cell.angle_gamma   90.00
#
_symmetry.space_group_name_H-M   'P 1'
#
loop_
_entity.id
_entity.type
_entity.pdbx_description
1 polymer ?
#
loop_
_entity_poly.entity_id
_entity_poly.type
_entity_poly.pdbx_seq_one_letter_code
_entity_poly.pdbx_strand_id
1 'polypeptide(L)'
;MTDPRPDLKYDSQDWTKLLKMAERINKSLAITLHGFRCGGCRLHRGKRWVLRPDFDPSSSIWENQEEFEADRGKWLNPYKFEVLNLLKQYGKFGGEC
;
A
#
# COMPACT_ATOMS: atom_id res chain seq x y z
N MET A 1 3.29 -6.03 12.33
CA MET A 1 3.16 -6.63 10.99
C MET A 1 4.43 -6.46 10.14
N THR A 2 4.69 -7.37 9.21
CA THR A 2 5.81 -7.34 8.22
C THR A 2 5.25 -7.46 6.80
N ASP A 3 6.03 -7.09 5.78
CA ASP A 3 5.63 -7.25 4.37
C ASP A 3 5.39 -8.74 4.02
N PRO A 4 4.19 -9.12 3.56
CA PRO A 4 3.89 -10.50 3.14
C PRO A 4 4.46 -10.88 1.77
N ARG A 5 4.98 -9.92 0.99
CA ARG A 5 5.57 -10.15 -0.33
C ARG A 5 7.03 -9.69 -0.40
N PRO A 6 7.94 -10.31 0.38
CA PRO A 6 9.36 -9.95 0.35
C PRO A 6 10.04 -10.23 -1.00
N ASP A 7 9.41 -11.04 -1.86
CA ASP A 7 9.79 -11.24 -3.26
C ASP A 7 9.68 -9.94 -4.09
N LEU A 8 8.74 -9.06 -3.74
CA LEU A 8 8.52 -7.75 -4.32
C LEU A 8 9.51 -6.72 -3.72
N LYS A 9 10.81 -6.91 -3.98
CA LYS A 9 11.92 -6.22 -3.30
C LYS A 9 11.93 -4.70 -3.40
N TYR A 10 11.47 -4.12 -4.52
CA TYR A 10 11.54 -2.68 -4.83
C TYR A 10 11.10 -1.78 -3.66
N ASP A 11 10.02 -2.15 -2.99
CA ASP A 11 9.33 -1.35 -1.98
C ASP A 11 9.07 -2.13 -0.68
N SER A 12 9.72 -3.28 -0.49
CA SER A 12 9.42 -4.21 0.62
C SER A 12 9.68 -3.61 2.00
N GLN A 13 10.77 -2.84 2.13
CA GLN A 13 11.09 -2.14 3.37
C GLN A 13 10.07 -1.03 3.67
N ASP A 14 9.65 -0.30 2.64
CA ASP A 14 8.67 0.77 2.78
C ASP A 14 7.29 0.21 3.18
N TRP A 15 6.88 -0.90 2.56
CA TRP A 15 5.66 -1.63 2.95
C TRP A 15 5.70 -2.13 4.38
N THR A 16 6.82 -2.70 4.83
CA THR A 16 6.97 -3.13 6.22
C THR A 16 6.76 -1.96 7.19
N LYS A 17 7.33 -0.77 6.88
CA LYS A 17 7.14 0.43 7.70
C LYS A 17 5.69 0.93 7.65
N LEU A 18 5.10 1.00 6.46
CA LEU A 18 3.72 1.45 6.23
C LEU A 18 2.71 0.58 6.99
N LEU A 19 2.86 -0.75 6.95
CA LEU A 19 1.99 -1.70 7.66
C LEU A 19 2.12 -1.56 9.18
N LYS A 20 3.34 -1.37 9.71
CA LYS A 20 3.56 -1.09 11.14
C LYS A 20 2.91 0.21 11.58
N MET A 21 2.97 1.25 10.74
CA MET A 21 2.30 2.52 11.02
C MET A 21 0.77 2.38 10.97
N ALA A 22 0.24 1.68 9.96
CA ALA A 22 -1.19 1.39 9.84
C ALA A 22 -1.71 0.62 11.06
N GLU A 23 -0.98 -0.41 11.51
CA GLU A 23 -1.35 -1.25 12.65
C GLU A 23 -1.49 -0.47 13.96
N ARG A 24 -0.71 0.60 14.14
CA ARG A 24 -0.80 1.50 15.29
C ARG A 24 -2.01 2.44 15.25
N ILE A 25 -2.48 2.79 14.05
CA ILE A 25 -3.60 3.72 13.84
C ILE A 25 -4.92 2.96 13.83
N ASN A 26 -5.00 1.90 13.01
CA ASN A 26 -6.19 1.11 12.80
C ASN A 26 -5.79 -0.29 12.31
N LYS A 27 -6.02 -1.32 13.14
CA LYS A 27 -5.70 -2.72 12.82
C LYS A 27 -6.45 -3.22 11.59
N SER A 28 -7.71 -2.83 11.40
CA SER A 28 -8.50 -3.23 10.23
C SER A 28 -7.94 -2.64 8.95
N LEU A 29 -7.51 -1.36 8.97
CA LEU A 29 -6.80 -0.76 7.84
C LEU A 29 -5.48 -1.50 7.53
N ALA A 30 -4.73 -1.89 8.56
CA ALA A 30 -3.48 -2.64 8.37
C ALA A 30 -3.72 -3.99 7.68
N ILE A 31 -4.78 -4.71 8.06
CA ILE A 31 -5.19 -5.96 7.42
C ILE A 31 -5.60 -5.72 5.97
N THR A 32 -6.38 -4.67 5.69
CA THR A 32 -6.75 -4.30 4.32
C THR A 32 -5.51 -4.02 3.48
N LEU A 33 -4.60 -3.15 3.95
CA LEU A 33 -3.36 -2.82 3.25
C LEU A 33 -2.46 -4.06 3.04
N HIS A 34 -2.40 -4.95 4.02
CA HIS A 34 -1.71 -6.23 3.88
C HIS A 34 -2.32 -7.08 2.75
N GLY A 35 -3.64 -7.13 2.63
CA GLY A 35 -4.33 -7.78 1.51
C GLY A 35 -3.96 -7.16 0.16
N PHE A 36 -3.96 -5.83 0.06
CA PHE A 36 -3.51 -5.13 -1.15
C PHE A 36 -2.05 -5.48 -1.51
N ARG A 37 -1.18 -5.58 -0.51
CA ARG A 37 0.21 -5.99 -0.74
C ARG A 37 0.32 -7.43 -1.23
N CYS A 38 -0.43 -8.36 -0.64
CA CYS A 38 -0.52 -9.74 -1.14
C CYS A 38 -0.92 -9.76 -2.63
N GLY A 39 -1.89 -8.93 -3.01
CA GLY A 39 -2.36 -8.75 -4.38
C GLY A 39 -1.35 -8.12 -5.35
N GLY A 40 -0.16 -7.71 -4.88
CA GLY A 40 0.87 -7.11 -5.74
C GLY A 40 0.86 -5.59 -5.77
N CYS A 41 0.15 -4.93 -4.85
CA CYS A 41 0.15 -3.48 -4.78
C CYS A 41 1.56 -2.97 -4.41
N ARG A 42 2.03 -1.97 -5.15
CA ARG A 42 3.31 -1.31 -4.92
C ARG A 42 3.12 0.06 -4.31
N LEU A 43 4.13 0.51 -3.59
CA LEU A 43 4.27 1.87 -3.11
C LEU A 43 5.26 2.61 -4.01
N HIS A 44 4.77 3.57 -4.80
CA HIS A 44 5.63 4.38 -5.67
C HIS A 44 5.85 5.77 -5.08
N ARG A 45 7.10 6.24 -5.20
CA ARG A 45 7.50 7.60 -4.80
C ARG A 45 7.45 8.55 -6.00
N GLY A 46 6.54 9.52 -5.95
CA GLY A 46 6.55 10.69 -6.82
C GLY A 46 6.64 11.98 -6.00
N LYS A 47 5.93 13.04 -6.44
CA LYS A 47 5.68 14.24 -5.58
C LYS A 47 4.93 13.87 -4.28
N ARG A 48 4.20 12.76 -4.30
CA ARG A 48 3.53 12.13 -3.17
C ARG A 48 3.69 10.62 -3.30
N TRP A 49 3.57 9.91 -2.18
CA TRP A 49 3.49 8.45 -2.17
C TRP A 49 2.13 8.00 -2.70
N VAL A 50 2.13 6.99 -3.56
CA VAL A 50 0.92 6.42 -4.16
C VAL A 50 0.94 4.90 -4.11
N LEU A 51 -0.24 4.31 -3.91
CA LEU A 51 -0.49 2.88 -4.00
C LEU A 51 -0.94 2.54 -5.42
N ARG A 52 -0.21 1.69 -6.12
CA ARG A 52 -0.55 1.22 -7.48
C ARG A 52 0.17 -0.11 -7.75
N PRO A 53 -0.46 -1.11 -8.36
CA PRO A 53 0.26 -2.29 -8.84
C PRO A 53 1.00 -1.99 -10.17
N ASP A 54 1.86 -2.92 -10.59
CA ASP A 54 2.53 -2.85 -11.90
C ASP A 54 1.71 -3.53 -13.02
N PHE A 55 0.59 -4.19 -12.68
CA PHE A 55 -0.26 -4.98 -13.58
C PHE A 55 0.46 -6.13 -14.32
N ASP A 56 1.64 -6.53 -13.83
CA ASP A 56 2.34 -7.70 -14.32
C ASP A 56 1.69 -8.97 -13.74
N PRO A 57 1.19 -9.91 -14.56
CA PRO A 57 0.51 -11.13 -14.09
C PRO A 57 1.36 -12.02 -13.17
N SER A 58 2.68 -11.91 -13.22
CA SER A 58 3.59 -12.65 -12.33
C SER A 58 3.64 -12.09 -10.91
N SER A 59 3.20 -10.84 -10.72
CA SER A 59 3.37 -10.11 -9.45
C SER A 59 2.08 -9.48 -8.91
N SER A 60 1.08 -9.27 -9.77
CA SER A 60 -0.20 -8.59 -9.51
C SER A 60 -1.37 -9.52 -9.79
N ILE A 61 -2.40 -9.48 -8.93
CA ILE A 61 -3.68 -10.15 -9.17
C ILE A 61 -4.62 -9.34 -10.07
N TRP A 62 -4.36 -8.03 -10.19
CA TRP A 62 -5.11 -7.14 -11.08
C TRP A 62 -4.45 -7.12 -12.45
N GLU A 63 -5.24 -7.30 -13.50
CA GLU A 63 -4.78 -7.27 -14.89
C GLU A 63 -4.75 -5.85 -15.46
N ASN A 64 -5.58 -4.96 -14.92
CA ASN A 64 -5.76 -3.60 -15.42
C ASN A 64 -6.17 -2.61 -14.31
N GLN A 65 -6.14 -1.32 -14.66
CA GLN A 65 -6.45 -0.23 -13.74
C GLN A 65 -7.89 -0.29 -13.21
N GLU A 66 -8.85 -0.75 -14.00
CA GLU A 66 -10.28 -0.75 -13.63
C GLU A 66 -10.54 -1.76 -12.51
N GLU A 67 -9.96 -2.95 -12.57
CA GLU A 67 -10.04 -3.96 -11.51
C GLU A 67 -9.43 -3.46 -10.21
N PHE A 68 -8.23 -2.88 -10.28
CA PHE A 68 -7.58 -2.31 -9.10
C PHE A 68 -8.43 -1.19 -8.49
N GLU A 69 -9.02 -0.33 -9.31
CA GLU A 69 -9.89 0.76 -8.85
C GLU A 69 -11.18 0.26 -8.21
N ALA A 70 -11.78 -0.82 -8.74
CA ALA A 70 -12.95 -1.45 -8.15
C ALA A 70 -12.66 -1.98 -6.74
N ASP A 71 -11.57 -2.73 -6.57
CA ASP A 71 -11.17 -3.24 -5.25
C ASP A 71 -10.74 -2.12 -4.30
N ARG A 72 -9.97 -1.14 -4.79
CA ARG A 72 -9.60 0.05 -4.02
C ARG A 72 -10.84 0.79 -3.53
N GLY A 73 -11.82 0.98 -4.40
CA GLY A 73 -13.09 1.62 -4.07
C GLY A 73 -13.89 0.82 -3.04
N LYS A 74 -13.92 -0.51 -3.15
CA LYS A 74 -14.65 -1.37 -2.22
C LYS A 74 -14.00 -1.42 -0.83
N TRP A 75 -12.69 -1.55 -0.77
CA TRP A 75 -11.99 -1.92 0.46
C TRP A 75 -11.22 -0.77 1.13
N LEU A 76 -10.68 0.18 0.36
CA LEU A 76 -9.90 1.29 0.91
C LEU A 76 -10.73 2.57 1.07
N ASN A 77 -11.84 2.73 0.36
CA ASN A 77 -12.68 3.92 0.48
C ASN A 77 -13.25 4.14 1.90
N PRO A 78 -13.65 3.11 2.67
CA PRO A 78 -14.03 3.28 4.08
C PRO A 78 -12.93 3.90 4.94
N TYR A 79 -11.66 3.76 4.54
CA TYR A 79 -10.48 4.27 5.25
C TYR A 79 -9.79 5.40 4.48
N LYS A 80 -10.48 6.05 3.55
CA LYS A 80 -9.87 7.01 2.61
C LYS A 80 -9.06 8.09 3.31
N PHE A 81 -9.59 8.66 4.40
CA PHE A 81 -8.90 9.72 5.13
C PHE A 81 -7.69 9.18 5.89
N GLU A 82 -7.80 8.02 6.52
CA GLU A 82 -6.72 7.36 7.23
C GLU A 82 -5.58 6.96 6.29
N VAL A 83 -5.89 6.42 5.11
CA VAL A 83 -4.89 6.08 4.09
C VAL A 83 -4.15 7.32 3.62
N LEU A 84 -4.87 8.40 3.31
CA LEU A 84 -4.24 9.66 2.88
C LEU A 84 -3.35 10.26 3.97
N ASN A 85 -3.82 10.25 5.22
CA ASN A 85 -3.04 10.73 6.36
C ASN A 85 -1.81 9.84 6.62
N LEU A 86 -1.97 8.52 6.53
CA LEU A 86 -0.88 7.56 6.68
C LEU A 86 0.21 7.78 5.62
N LEU A 87 -0.15 7.89 4.34
CA LEU A 87 0.81 8.14 3.26
C LEU A 87 1.50 9.50 3.38
N LYS A 88 0.77 10.53 3.84
CA LYS A 88 1.33 11.85 4.12
C LYS A 88 2.32 11.81 5.28
N GLN A 89 1.99 11.14 6.37
CA GLN A 89 2.89 10.95 7.51
C GLN A 89 4.12 10.15 7.09
N TYR A 90 3.93 9.04 6.37
CA TYR A 90 5.02 8.24 5.81
C TYR A 90 6.00 9.08 4.99
N GLY A 91 5.49 9.93 4.11
CA GLY A 91 6.31 10.83 3.29
C GLY A 91 7.07 11.90 4.06
N LYS A 92 6.58 12.32 5.22
CA LYS A 92 7.30 13.25 6.10
C LYS A 92 8.43 12.54 6.86
N PHE A 93 8.22 11.30 7.28
CA PHE A 93 9.24 10.48 7.94
C PHE A 93 10.33 9.97 6.98
N GLY A 94 10.02 9.84 5.68
CA GLY A 94 11.00 9.48 4.65
C GLY A 94 11.75 10.66 4.02
N GLY A 95 11.59 11.87 4.56
CA GLY A 95 12.16 13.12 4.04
C GLY A 95 13.51 13.52 4.65
N GLU A 96 14.13 12.68 5.48
CA GLU A 96 15.49 12.89 5.97
C GLU A 96 16.48 12.15 5.05
N CYS A 97 16.93 12.82 3.99
CA CYS A 97 18.19 12.59 3.27
C CYS A 97 18.65 13.93 2.70
#